data_AF-A0A0S8KQ59-F1
#
_entry.id   AF-A0A0S8KQ59-F1
#
_cell.length_a   1.000
_cell.length_b   1.000
_cell.length_c   1.000
_cell.angle_alpha   90.00
_cell.angle_beta   90.00
_cell.angle_gamma   90.00
#
_symmetry.space_group_name_H-M   'P 1'
#
loop_
_entity.id
_entity.type
_entity.pdbx_description
1 polymer ?
#
loop_
_entity_poly.entity_id
_entity_poly.type
_entity_poly.pdbx_seq_one_letter_code
_entity_poly.pdbx_strand_id
1 'polypeptide(L)'
;MSTAGKKPIIGILGGICSGKSTVAAEFAKLGCKVIDADKMAHELLDRKDIRERVVGLFGETVTGRGGNIDNKKLAGVVFADEEKLSSLNKIIHPFVLERAEKLIEKYNGQSHVKAIVLDMPLLAEVGWEKRCDKLIFVDCKRELRFKRAKKMGIFDENQLKIRENFQISLDKKVAITDNTIDNNSGFSALAKQIAEIFSCISEKWGLS
;
A
#
# COMPACT_ATOMS: atom_id res chain seq x y z
N MET A 1 -4.46 -9.51 -28.13
CA MET A 1 -4.82 -10.58 -27.17
C MET A 1 -6.03 -10.09 -26.39
N SER A 2 -7.12 -10.85 -26.41
CA SER A 2 -8.40 -10.49 -25.80
C SER A 2 -8.25 -10.29 -24.29
N THR A 3 -8.63 -9.10 -23.78
CA THR A 3 -8.72 -8.75 -22.35
C THR A 3 -10.01 -9.28 -21.70
N ALA A 4 -10.82 -10.06 -22.41
CA ALA A 4 -12.10 -10.55 -21.92
C ALA A 4 -11.92 -11.40 -20.66
N GLY A 5 -12.31 -10.84 -19.51
CA GLY A 5 -12.34 -11.53 -18.21
C GLY A 5 -11.34 -11.02 -17.15
N LYS A 6 -10.35 -10.19 -17.50
CA LYS A 6 -9.45 -9.58 -16.51
C LYS A 6 -9.92 -8.19 -16.09
N LYS A 7 -10.03 -7.98 -14.78
CA LYS A 7 -10.35 -6.67 -14.20
C LYS A 7 -9.10 -5.77 -14.28
N PRO A 8 -9.24 -4.47 -14.58
CA PRO A 8 -8.12 -3.54 -14.52
C PRO A 8 -7.51 -3.51 -13.12
N ILE A 9 -6.19 -3.50 -13.05
CA ILE A 9 -5.42 -3.39 -11.81
C ILE A 9 -4.87 -1.97 -11.70
N ILE A 10 -5.27 -1.27 -10.64
CA ILE A 10 -4.91 0.10 -10.33
C ILE A 10 -3.91 0.10 -9.18
N GLY A 11 -2.68 0.54 -9.42
CA GLY A 11 -1.66 0.73 -8.39
C GLY A 11 -1.68 2.14 -7.83
N ILE A 12 -1.68 2.29 -6.50
CA ILE A 12 -1.61 3.60 -5.85
C ILE A 12 -0.19 3.88 -5.36
N LEU A 13 0.39 4.96 -5.87
CA LEU A 13 1.69 5.49 -5.49
C LEU A 13 1.53 6.83 -4.77
N GLY A 14 2.56 7.25 -4.05
CA GLY A 14 2.55 8.52 -3.31
C GLY A 14 3.42 8.46 -2.06
N GLY A 15 3.75 9.63 -1.53
CA GLY A 15 4.57 9.73 -0.33
C GLY A 15 3.94 9.12 0.92
N ILE A 16 4.75 8.95 1.96
CA ILE A 16 4.25 8.54 3.27
C ILE A 16 3.28 9.60 3.79
N CYS A 17 2.15 9.17 4.35
CA CYS A 17 1.06 10.04 4.81
C CYS A 17 0.44 10.93 3.72
N SER A 18 0.61 10.60 2.43
CA SER A 18 -0.06 11.32 1.33
C SER A 18 -1.56 11.03 1.22
N GLY A 19 -2.07 10.02 1.93
CA GLY A 19 -3.49 9.64 1.91
C GLY A 19 -3.86 8.55 0.89
N LYS A 20 -2.89 7.72 0.48
CA LYS A 20 -3.11 6.56 -0.42
C LYS A 20 -4.29 5.68 0.01
N SER A 21 -4.35 5.29 1.30
CA SER A 21 -5.43 4.45 1.80
C SER A 21 -6.80 5.14 1.79
N THR A 22 -6.84 6.48 1.87
CA THR A 22 -8.08 7.25 1.65
C THR A 22 -8.52 7.14 0.20
N VAL A 23 -7.60 7.30 -0.75
CA VAL A 23 -7.89 7.13 -2.18
C VAL A 23 -8.35 5.70 -2.47
N ALA A 24 -7.68 4.69 -1.91
CA ALA A 24 -8.07 3.30 -2.04
C ALA A 24 -9.50 3.03 -1.52
N ALA A 25 -9.85 3.61 -0.37
CA ALA A 25 -11.18 3.50 0.21
C ALA A 25 -12.27 4.14 -0.66
N GLU A 26 -11.98 5.27 -1.32
CA GLU A 26 -12.94 5.88 -2.26
C GLU A 26 -13.14 5.02 -3.52
N PHE A 27 -12.07 4.44 -4.08
CA PHE A 27 -12.21 3.48 -5.17
C PHE A 27 -13.06 2.26 -4.76
N ALA A 28 -12.94 1.80 -3.51
CA ALA A 28 -13.75 0.71 -3.00
C ALA A 28 -15.26 1.02 -3.06
N LYS A 29 -15.66 2.26 -2.76
CA LYS A 29 -17.06 2.71 -2.87
C LYS A 29 -17.58 2.69 -4.31
N LEU A 30 -16.69 2.78 -5.30
CA LEU A 30 -17.01 2.72 -6.73
C LEU A 30 -17.10 1.29 -7.27
N GLY A 31 -17.02 0.27 -6.41
CA GLY A 31 -17.12 -1.15 -6.79
C GLY A 31 -15.76 -1.82 -7.05
N CYS A 32 -14.66 -1.19 -6.64
CA CYS A 32 -13.35 -1.81 -6.68
C CYS A 32 -13.10 -2.71 -5.46
N LYS A 33 -12.21 -3.71 -5.60
CA LYS A 33 -11.66 -4.44 -4.47
C LYS A 33 -10.26 -3.96 -4.16
N VAL A 34 -10.02 -3.59 -2.90
CA VAL A 34 -8.72 -3.12 -2.43
C VAL A 34 -7.93 -4.28 -1.85
N ILE A 35 -6.69 -4.42 -2.31
CA ILE A 35 -5.66 -5.28 -1.75
C ILE A 35 -4.71 -4.38 -0.97
N ASP A 36 -4.83 -4.42 0.35
CA ASP A 36 -4.05 -3.64 1.31
C ASP A 36 -2.86 -4.47 1.81
N ALA A 37 -1.65 -4.12 1.36
CA ALA A 37 -0.44 -4.85 1.75
C ALA A 37 -0.05 -4.63 3.22
N ASP A 38 -0.31 -3.46 3.79
CA ASP A 38 0.01 -3.18 5.20
C ASP A 38 -0.88 -4.03 6.11
N LYS A 39 -2.17 -4.13 5.80
CA LYS A 39 -3.09 -5.02 6.51
C LYS A 39 -2.66 -6.48 6.40
N MET A 40 -2.31 -6.94 5.20
CA MET A 40 -1.83 -8.32 5.01
C MET A 40 -0.53 -8.59 5.77
N ALA A 41 0.40 -7.64 5.78
CA ALA A 41 1.64 -7.74 6.54
C ALA A 41 1.37 -7.89 8.05
N HIS A 42 0.46 -7.08 8.61
CA HIS A 42 0.08 -7.20 10.03
C HIS A 42 -0.57 -8.55 10.34
N GLU A 43 -1.51 -9.01 9.52
CA GLU A 43 -2.15 -10.32 9.71
C GLU A 43 -1.16 -11.49 9.61
N LEU A 44 -0.10 -11.36 8.80
CA LEU A 44 0.93 -12.38 8.69
C LEU A 44 1.75 -12.53 9.97
N LEU A 45 1.93 -11.47 10.76
CA LEU A 45 2.67 -11.53 12.03
C LEU A 45 1.99 -12.40 13.09
N ASP A 46 0.69 -12.65 12.95
CA ASP A 46 -0.05 -13.55 13.86
C ASP A 46 0.19 -15.04 13.54
N ARG A 47 0.68 -15.34 12.33
CA ARG A 47 1.02 -16.72 11.96
C ARG A 47 2.23 -17.21 12.76
N LYS A 48 2.11 -18.41 13.33
CA LYS A 48 3.14 -19.00 14.20
C LYS A 48 4.51 -19.07 13.53
N ASP A 49 4.58 -19.54 12.29
CA ASP A 49 5.83 -19.70 11.53
C ASP A 49 6.52 -18.35 11.23
N ILE A 50 5.73 -17.32 10.90
CA ILE A 50 6.25 -15.96 10.67
C ILE A 50 6.70 -15.33 11.99
N ARG A 51 5.89 -15.45 13.04
CA ARG A 51 6.21 -14.95 14.37
C ARG A 51 7.51 -15.54 14.90
N GLU A 52 7.70 -16.85 14.80
CA GLU A 52 8.92 -17.53 15.25
C GLU A 52 10.16 -17.01 14.49
N ARG A 53 10.06 -16.79 13.17
CA ARG A 53 11.16 -16.18 12.39
C ARG A 53 11.46 -14.75 12.82
N VAL A 54 10.42 -13.94 13.06
CA VAL A 54 10.57 -12.55 13.50
C VAL A 54 11.19 -12.48 14.90
N VAL A 55 10.73 -13.30 15.85
CA VAL A 55 11.30 -13.41 17.20
C VAL A 55 12.73 -13.95 17.15
N GLY A 56 13.03 -14.91 16.26
CA GLY A 56 14.39 -15.41 16.05
C GLY A 56 15.38 -14.33 15.60
N LEU A 57 14.92 -13.35 14.80
CA LEU A 57 15.77 -12.24 14.33
C LEU A 57 15.89 -11.09 15.33
N PHE A 58 14.79 -10.71 15.99
CA PHE A 58 14.74 -9.48 16.80
C PHE A 58 14.67 -9.75 18.31
N GLY A 59 14.68 -11.02 18.71
CA GLY A 59 14.54 -11.49 20.08
C GLY A 59 13.13 -11.27 20.65
N GLU A 60 12.93 -11.65 21.92
CA GLU A 60 11.62 -11.49 22.58
C GLU A 60 11.23 -10.03 22.84
N THR A 61 12.17 -9.09 22.63
CA THR A 61 11.93 -7.64 22.80
C THR A 61 10.79 -7.12 21.91
N VAL A 62 10.52 -7.77 20.77
CA VAL A 62 9.41 -7.40 19.86
C VAL A 62 8.08 -8.06 20.21
N THR A 63 8.00 -8.83 21.30
CA THR A 63 6.76 -9.51 21.72
C THR A 63 6.03 -8.74 22.83
N GLY A 64 4.71 -8.91 22.86
CA GLY A 64 3.81 -8.42 23.90
C GLY A 64 3.48 -9.50 24.93
N ARG A 65 2.51 -9.22 25.81
CA ARG A 65 1.98 -10.24 26.73
C ARG A 65 1.33 -11.36 25.93
N GLY A 66 1.65 -12.61 26.26
CA GLY A 66 1.14 -13.80 25.56
C GLY A 66 1.98 -14.24 24.36
N GLY A 67 3.16 -13.66 24.15
CA GLY A 67 4.13 -14.14 23.15
C GLY A 67 3.83 -13.75 21.70
N ASN A 68 2.75 -13.01 21.44
CA ASN A 68 2.46 -12.42 20.13
C ASN A 68 3.37 -11.22 19.84
N ILE A 69 3.56 -10.90 18.55
CA ILE A 69 4.30 -9.71 18.14
C ILE A 69 3.55 -8.46 18.62
N ASP A 70 4.26 -7.55 19.29
CA ASP A 70 3.79 -6.20 19.56
C ASP A 70 4.22 -5.29 18.41
N ASN A 71 3.27 -4.89 17.58
CA ASN A 71 3.52 -4.06 16.40
C ASN A 71 4.26 -2.75 16.73
N LYS A 72 4.02 -2.15 17.90
CA LYS A 72 4.71 -0.91 18.29
C LYS A 72 6.16 -1.19 18.64
N LYS A 73 6.43 -2.28 19.37
CA LYS A 73 7.81 -2.67 19.70
C LYS A 73 8.58 -3.10 18.46
N LEU A 74 7.98 -3.92 17.59
CA LEU A 74 8.59 -4.31 16.33
C LEU A 74 8.91 -3.08 15.48
N ALA A 75 7.95 -2.16 15.34
CA ALA A 75 8.16 -0.89 14.63
C ALA A 75 9.34 -0.10 15.21
N GLY A 76 9.43 0.03 16.54
CA GLY A 76 10.56 0.72 17.19
C GLY A 76 11.92 0.07 16.90
N VAL A 77 11.96 -1.25 16.76
CA VAL A 77 13.21 -1.98 16.44
C VAL A 77 13.56 -1.84 14.96
N VAL A 78 12.62 -2.08 14.04
CA VAL A 78 12.91 -2.13 12.60
C VAL A 78 13.02 -0.74 11.98
N PHE A 79 12.30 0.26 12.49
CA PHE A 79 12.41 1.64 11.98
C PHE A 79 13.50 2.45 12.70
N ALA A 80 14.35 1.81 13.51
CA ALA A 80 15.59 2.40 14.02
C ALA A 80 16.82 2.00 13.20
N ASP A 81 16.69 1.03 12.29
CA ASP A 81 17.80 0.40 11.59
C ASP A 81 17.34 -0.13 10.22
N GLU A 82 17.92 0.42 9.15
CA GLU A 82 17.57 0.04 7.79
C GLU A 82 17.80 -1.45 7.51
N GLU A 83 18.88 -2.04 8.03
CA GLU A 83 19.17 -3.47 7.79
C GLU A 83 18.11 -4.37 8.45
N LYS A 84 17.59 -3.97 9.62
CA LYS A 84 16.50 -4.69 10.30
C LYS A 84 15.19 -4.58 9.55
N LEU A 85 14.85 -3.40 9.02
CA LEU A 85 13.67 -3.25 8.17
C LEU A 85 13.77 -4.10 6.90
N SER A 86 14.94 -4.10 6.25
CA SER A 86 15.21 -4.97 5.10
C SER A 86 15.03 -6.45 5.44
N SER A 87 15.53 -6.88 6.59
CA SER A 87 15.41 -8.26 7.08
C SER A 87 13.96 -8.67 7.34
N LEU A 88 13.17 -7.80 7.99
CA LEU A 88 11.73 -8.02 8.17
C LEU A 88 11.01 -8.11 6.82
N ASN A 89 11.29 -7.19 5.91
CA ASN A 89 10.67 -7.14 4.59
C ASN A 89 10.96 -8.41 3.76
N LYS A 90 12.17 -8.97 3.86
CA LYS A 90 12.51 -10.27 3.22
C LYS A 90 11.68 -11.44 3.75
N ILE A 91 11.29 -11.42 5.02
CA ILE A 91 10.38 -12.43 5.58
C ILE A 91 8.96 -12.21 5.07
N ILE A 92 8.48 -10.96 5.09
CA ILE A 92 7.05 -10.65 4.91
C ILE A 92 6.65 -10.58 3.44
N HIS A 93 7.44 -9.91 2.59
CA HIS A 93 7.03 -9.61 1.22
C HIS A 93 6.65 -10.84 0.39
N PRO A 94 7.41 -11.96 0.38
CA PRO A 94 7.02 -13.11 -0.43
C PRO A 94 5.58 -13.59 -0.16
N PHE A 95 5.18 -13.64 1.12
CA PHE A 95 3.83 -14.05 1.51
C PHE A 95 2.76 -12.99 1.18
N VAL A 96 3.09 -11.70 1.30
CA VAL A 96 2.19 -10.62 0.92
C VAL A 96 1.93 -10.66 -0.59
N LEU A 97 2.97 -10.81 -1.40
CA LEU A 97 2.85 -10.85 -2.86
C LEU A 97 2.11 -12.12 -3.32
N GLU A 98 2.40 -13.27 -2.73
CA GLU A 98 1.65 -14.51 -3.00
C GLU A 98 0.16 -14.38 -2.66
N ARG A 99 -0.15 -13.79 -1.50
CA ARG A 99 -1.54 -13.56 -1.08
C ARG A 99 -2.25 -12.56 -1.98
N ALA A 100 -1.56 -11.49 -2.38
CA ALA A 100 -2.08 -10.51 -3.31
C ALA A 100 -2.42 -11.15 -4.66
N GLU A 101 -1.56 -12.04 -5.18
CA GLU A 101 -1.81 -12.76 -6.43
C GLU A 101 -3.10 -13.60 -6.34
N LYS A 102 -3.25 -14.39 -5.25
CA LYS A 102 -4.45 -15.19 -5.01
C LYS A 102 -5.72 -14.33 -4.90
N LEU A 103 -5.61 -13.13 -4.33
CA LEU A 103 -6.72 -12.18 -4.27
C LEU A 103 -7.05 -11.61 -5.65
N ILE A 104 -6.06 -11.29 -6.47
CA ILE A 104 -6.25 -10.83 -7.85
C ILE A 104 -7.01 -11.91 -8.65
N GLU A 105 -6.56 -13.16 -8.60
CA GLU A 105 -7.23 -14.29 -9.24
C GLU A 105 -8.68 -14.45 -8.75
N LYS A 106 -8.89 -14.42 -7.43
CA LYS A 106 -10.22 -14.49 -6.82
C LYS A 106 -11.15 -13.36 -7.28
N TYR A 107 -10.64 -12.14 -7.40
CA TYR A 107 -11.45 -10.98 -7.80
C TYR A 107 -11.73 -10.94 -9.30
N ASN A 108 -10.84 -11.47 -10.13
CA ASN A 108 -11.10 -11.65 -11.55
C ASN A 108 -12.31 -12.56 -11.81
N GLY A 109 -12.51 -13.59 -10.98
CA GLY A 109 -13.67 -14.48 -11.05
C GLY A 109 -15.00 -13.88 -10.55
N GLN A 110 -15.01 -12.64 -10.05
CA GLN A 110 -16.20 -12.02 -9.47
C GLN A 110 -16.80 -10.97 -10.42
N SER A 111 -18.00 -11.26 -10.92
CA SER A 111 -18.72 -10.39 -11.88
C SER A 111 -18.95 -8.96 -11.33
N HIS A 112 -19.30 -8.85 -10.04
CA HIS A 112 -19.59 -7.57 -9.38
C HIS A 112 -18.36 -6.68 -9.12
N VAL A 113 -17.14 -7.22 -9.22
CA VAL A 113 -15.92 -6.44 -9.02
C VAL A 113 -15.64 -5.67 -10.31
N LYS A 114 -15.51 -4.34 -10.23
CA LYS A 114 -15.21 -3.52 -11.41
C LYS A 114 -13.72 -3.44 -11.71
N ALA A 115 -12.92 -3.18 -10.67
CA ALA A 115 -11.46 -3.09 -10.76
C ALA A 115 -10.80 -3.61 -9.47
N ILE A 116 -9.50 -3.85 -9.52
CA ILE A 116 -8.68 -4.22 -8.36
C ILE A 116 -7.73 -3.06 -8.07
N VAL A 117 -7.62 -2.68 -6.80
CA VAL A 117 -6.75 -1.59 -6.34
C VAL A 117 -5.66 -2.17 -5.47
N LEU A 118 -4.40 -1.88 -5.79
CA LEU A 118 -3.25 -2.25 -4.98
C LEU A 118 -2.82 -1.03 -4.14
N ASP A 119 -3.11 -1.09 -2.83
CA ASP A 119 -2.57 -0.16 -1.83
C ASP A 119 -1.33 -0.81 -1.20
N MET A 120 -0.18 -0.58 -1.83
CA MET A 120 1.10 -1.17 -1.43
C MET A 120 2.16 -0.08 -1.32
N PRO A 121 2.65 0.28 -0.13
CA PRO A 121 3.64 1.36 0.02
C PRO A 121 4.93 1.16 -0.78
N LEU A 122 5.32 -0.11 -0.97
CA LEU A 122 6.52 -0.54 -1.69
C LEU A 122 6.21 -1.10 -3.09
N LEU A 123 5.08 -0.71 -3.70
CA LEU A 123 4.59 -1.26 -4.98
C LEU A 123 5.67 -1.25 -6.08
N ALA A 124 6.37 -0.13 -6.27
CA ALA A 124 7.37 0.03 -7.32
C ALA A 124 8.71 -0.60 -6.93
N GLU A 125 9.03 -0.57 -5.65
CA GLU A 125 10.25 -1.10 -5.06
C GLU A 125 10.29 -2.63 -5.19
N VAL A 126 9.14 -3.30 -5.14
CA VAL A 126 9.01 -4.75 -5.33
C VAL A 126 8.70 -5.15 -6.79
N GLY A 127 8.75 -4.22 -7.74
CA GLY A 127 8.52 -4.48 -9.17
C GLY A 127 7.06 -4.76 -9.54
N TRP A 128 6.12 -4.50 -8.62
CA TRP A 128 4.70 -4.78 -8.80
C TRP A 128 3.94 -3.66 -9.52
N GLU A 129 4.59 -2.54 -9.82
CA GLU A 129 4.08 -1.53 -10.74
C GLU A 129 3.78 -2.15 -12.12
N LYS A 130 4.56 -3.16 -12.53
CA LYS A 130 4.36 -3.91 -13.79
C LYS A 130 3.13 -4.83 -13.79
N ARG A 131 2.54 -5.08 -12.62
CA ARG A 131 1.29 -5.84 -12.48
C ARG A 131 0.08 -4.93 -12.63
N CYS A 132 0.27 -3.61 -12.63
CA CYS A 132 -0.80 -2.64 -12.75
C CYS A 132 -1.03 -2.26 -14.22
N ASP A 133 -2.29 -2.13 -14.60
CA ASP A 133 -2.69 -1.54 -15.87
C ASP A 133 -2.73 -0.01 -15.81
N LYS A 134 -2.89 0.52 -14.58
CA LYS A 134 -2.91 1.96 -14.28
C LYS A 134 -2.18 2.26 -12.99
N LEU A 135 -1.32 3.26 -13.02
CA LEU A 135 -0.58 3.78 -11.86
C LEU A 135 -1.06 5.19 -11.54
N ILE A 136 -1.49 5.40 -10.30
CA ILE A 136 -2.03 6.68 -9.84
C ILE A 136 -1.12 7.24 -8.74
N PHE A 137 -0.60 8.44 -8.93
CA PHE A 137 0.13 9.17 -7.90
C PHE A 137 -0.82 9.99 -7.03
N VAL A 138 -0.72 9.85 -5.71
CA VAL A 138 -1.41 10.72 -4.76
C VAL A 138 -0.46 11.83 -4.35
N ASP A 139 -0.65 13.01 -4.95
CA ASP A 139 0.11 14.20 -4.61
C ASP A 139 -0.36 14.81 -3.29
N CYS A 140 0.60 15.16 -2.45
CA CYS A 140 0.35 15.82 -1.18
C CYS A 140 1.60 16.56 -0.71
N LYS A 141 1.43 17.86 -0.46
CA LYS A 141 2.46 18.77 0.05
C LYS A 141 3.11 18.19 1.30
N ARG A 142 4.44 18.30 1.38
CA ARG A 142 5.27 17.80 2.49
C ARG A 142 4.74 18.24 3.85
N GLU A 143 4.34 19.50 3.98
CA GLU A 143 3.80 20.05 5.23
C GLU A 143 2.52 19.33 5.69
N LEU A 144 1.63 18.98 4.75
CA LEU A 144 0.41 18.24 5.06
C LEU A 144 0.73 16.79 5.43
N ARG A 145 1.65 16.14 4.70
CA ARG A 145 2.13 14.78 5.04
C ARG A 145 2.70 14.75 6.45
N PHE A 146 3.52 15.74 6.83
CA PHE A 146 4.09 15.86 8.17
C PHE A 146 3.02 16.10 9.23
N LYS A 147 2.06 17.01 9.01
CA LYS A 147 0.92 17.23 9.92
C LYS A 147 0.09 15.97 10.13
N ARG A 148 -0.09 15.15 9.08
CA ARG A 148 -0.82 13.87 9.15
C ARG A 148 -0.01 12.82 9.90
N ALA A 149 1.29 12.68 9.62
CA ALA A 149 2.19 11.79 10.36
C ALA A 149 2.14 12.09 11.87
N LYS A 150 2.22 13.38 12.22
CA LYS A 150 2.03 13.89 13.57
C LYS A 150 0.71 13.39 14.18
N LYS A 151 -0.42 13.61 13.53
CA LYS A 151 -1.73 13.14 14.04
C LYS A 151 -1.83 11.61 14.20
N MET A 152 -1.11 10.84 13.38
CA MET A 152 -1.12 9.38 13.40
C MET A 152 -0.21 8.76 14.46
N GLY A 153 0.51 9.56 15.26
CA GLY A 153 1.49 9.02 16.21
C GLY A 153 2.85 8.70 15.60
N ILE A 154 3.06 9.03 14.31
CA ILE A 154 4.33 8.87 13.61
C ILE A 154 5.12 10.18 13.78
N PHE A 155 5.64 10.39 14.99
CA PHE A 155 6.38 11.59 15.38
C PHE A 155 7.90 11.42 15.37
N ASP A 156 8.37 10.18 15.30
CA ASP A 156 9.80 9.91 15.23
C ASP A 156 10.28 10.21 13.80
N GLU A 157 10.96 11.34 13.64
CA GLU A 157 11.52 11.78 12.37
C GLU A 157 12.45 10.71 11.77
N ASN A 158 13.14 9.93 12.60
CA ASN A 158 13.98 8.84 12.12
C ASN A 158 13.13 7.72 11.50
N GLN A 159 12.00 7.37 12.10
CA GLN A 159 11.11 6.35 11.51
C GLN A 159 10.53 6.80 10.18
N LEU A 160 10.12 8.07 10.08
CA LEU A 160 9.65 8.63 8.82
C LEU A 160 10.76 8.60 7.77
N LYS A 161 11.97 9.05 8.13
CA LYS A 161 13.13 9.07 7.25
C LYS A 161 13.51 7.67 6.77
N ILE A 162 13.59 6.69 7.67
CA ILE A 162 13.90 5.30 7.30
C ILE A 162 12.84 4.75 6.35
N ARG A 163 11.55 4.98 6.63
CA ARG A 163 10.50 4.55 5.70
C ARG A 163 10.59 5.24 4.33
N GLU A 164 10.95 6.52 4.30
CA GLU A 164 11.17 7.26 3.04
C GLU A 164 12.41 6.73 2.29
N ASN A 165 13.50 6.37 2.99
CA ASN A 165 14.72 5.80 2.43
C ASN A 165 14.50 4.41 1.80
N PHE A 166 13.54 3.64 2.33
CA PHE A 166 13.13 2.36 1.76
C PHE A 166 12.28 2.48 0.50
N GLN A 167 11.85 3.70 0.16
CA GLN A 167 11.05 3.96 -1.01
C GLN A 167 11.89 4.62 -2.11
N ILE A 168 11.55 4.37 -3.37
CA ILE A 168 12.09 5.19 -4.46
C ILE A 168 11.60 6.63 -4.30
N SER A 169 12.38 7.59 -4.82
CA SER A 169 12.06 9.01 -4.71
C SER A 169 10.68 9.34 -5.29
N LEU A 170 10.05 10.39 -4.77
CA LEU A 170 8.74 10.85 -5.27
C LEU A 170 8.80 11.17 -6.76
N ASP A 171 9.87 11.80 -7.24
CA ASP A 171 10.04 12.11 -8.66
C ASP A 171 10.02 10.84 -9.54
N LYS A 172 10.67 9.76 -9.08
CA LYS A 172 10.61 8.47 -9.77
C LYS A 172 9.22 7.87 -9.74
N LYS A 173 8.48 7.99 -8.61
CA LYS A 173 7.08 7.54 -8.53
C LYS A 173 6.20 8.31 -9.50
N VAL A 174 6.34 9.63 -9.57
CA VAL A 174 5.59 10.49 -10.50
C VAL A 174 5.90 10.12 -11.95
N ALA A 175 7.18 9.92 -12.29
CA ALA A 175 7.62 9.63 -13.65
C ALA A 175 7.03 8.34 -14.26
N ILE A 176 6.58 7.40 -13.42
CA ILE A 176 5.98 6.13 -13.86
C ILE A 176 4.45 6.12 -13.78
N THR A 177 3.80 7.22 -13.39
CA THR A 177 2.35 7.25 -13.17
C THR A 177 1.56 7.72 -14.41
N ASP A 178 0.38 7.14 -14.60
CA ASP A 178 -0.57 7.52 -15.64
C ASP A 178 -1.41 8.74 -15.26
N ASN A 179 -1.74 8.86 -13.97
CA ASN A 179 -2.65 9.87 -13.44
C ASN A 179 -2.14 10.38 -12.10
N THR A 180 -2.48 11.63 -11.78
CA THR A 180 -2.22 12.23 -10.46
C THR A 180 -3.53 12.66 -9.82
N ILE A 181 -3.66 12.41 -8.52
CA ILE A 181 -4.74 12.90 -7.66
C ILE A 181 -4.16 13.92 -6.69
N ASP A 182 -4.70 15.13 -6.70
CA ASP A 182 -4.37 16.16 -5.74
C ASP A 182 -5.10 15.92 -4.40
N ASN A 183 -4.33 15.65 -3.34
CA ASN A 183 -4.80 15.52 -1.96
C ASN A 183 -4.33 16.69 -1.05
N ASN A 184 -4.23 17.89 -1.63
CA ASN A 184 -3.94 19.13 -0.92
C ASN A 184 -5.20 19.94 -0.56
N SER A 185 -6.34 19.58 -1.15
CA SER A 185 -7.62 20.28 -1.02
C SER A 185 -8.60 19.55 -0.08
N GLY A 186 -9.88 19.92 -0.13
CA GLY A 186 -10.93 19.24 0.64
C GLY A 186 -11.31 17.86 0.10
N PHE A 187 -11.92 17.04 0.94
CA PHE A 187 -12.31 15.66 0.62
C PHE A 187 -13.30 15.56 -0.57
N SER A 188 -14.20 16.53 -0.72
CA SER A 188 -15.14 16.55 -1.86
C SER A 188 -14.40 16.66 -3.20
N ALA A 189 -13.37 17.53 -3.28
CA ALA A 189 -12.53 17.66 -4.47
C ALA A 189 -11.69 16.40 -4.73
N LEU A 190 -11.21 15.74 -3.66
CA LEU A 190 -10.51 14.46 -3.77
C LEU A 190 -11.43 13.37 -4.36
N ALA A 191 -12.62 13.21 -3.81
CA ALA A 191 -13.59 12.19 -4.25
C ALA A 191 -14.03 12.41 -5.71
N LYS A 192 -14.20 13.67 -6.12
CA LYS A 192 -14.52 14.03 -7.51
C LYS A 192 -13.43 13.58 -8.49
N GLN A 193 -12.17 13.89 -8.21
CA GLN A 193 -11.04 13.45 -9.05
C GLN A 193 -10.97 11.93 -9.17
N ILE A 194 -11.21 11.20 -8.07
CA ILE A 194 -11.22 9.73 -8.06
C ILE A 194 -12.32 9.18 -8.95
N ALA A 195 -13.53 9.74 -8.85
CA ALA A 195 -14.66 9.33 -9.68
C ALA A 195 -14.40 9.59 -11.18
N GLU A 196 -13.84 10.74 -11.52
CA GLU A 196 -13.48 11.10 -12.91
C GLU A 196 -12.44 10.14 -13.48
N ILE A 197 -11.34 9.90 -12.76
CA ILE A 197 -10.30 8.94 -13.18
C ILE A 197 -10.90 7.54 -13.32
N PHE A 198 -11.74 7.11 -12.38
CA PHE A 198 -12.38 5.80 -12.45
C PHE A 198 -13.34 5.68 -13.64
N SER A 199 -14.05 6.74 -14.01
CA SER A 199 -14.90 6.76 -15.21
C SER A 199 -14.06 6.51 -16.46
N CYS A 200 -12.96 7.25 -16.62
CA CYS A 200 -12.07 7.08 -17.77
C CYS A 200 -11.47 5.66 -17.86
N ILE A 201 -11.10 5.08 -16.72
CA ILE A 201 -10.62 3.69 -16.67
C ILE A 201 -11.75 2.73 -17.04
N SER A 202 -12.96 2.94 -16.51
CA SER A 202 -14.12 2.09 -16.76
C SER A 202 -14.52 2.08 -18.23
N GLU A 203 -14.55 3.24 -18.87
CA GLU A 203 -14.83 3.39 -20.31
C GLU A 203 -13.79 2.63 -21.15
N LYS A 204 -12.50 2.80 -20.86
CA LYS A 204 -11.42 2.11 -21.58
C LYS A 204 -11.49 0.58 -21.46
N TRP A 205 -12.04 0.06 -20.36
CA TRP A 205 -12.21 -1.38 -20.13
C TRP A 205 -13.62 -1.90 -20.46
N GLY A 206 -14.53 -1.06 -20.97
CA GLY A 206 -15.91 -1.45 -21.27
C GLY A 206 -16.70 -1.90 -20.05
N LEU A 207 -16.45 -1.28 -18.89
CA LEU A 207 -17.10 -1.56 -17.60
C LEU A 207 -18.32 -0.67 -17.33
N SER A 208 -18.61 0.26 -18.26
CA SER A 208 -19.74 1.19 -18.25
C SER A 208 -21.07 0.50 -18.51
#